data_AF-A0A822ZMM5-F1
#
_entry.id   AF-A0A822ZMM5-F1
#
_cell.length_a   1.000
_cell.length_b   1.000
_cell.length_c   1.000
_cell.angle_alpha   90.00
_cell.angle_beta   90.00
_cell.angle_gamma   90.00
#
_symmetry.space_group_name_H-M   'P 1'
#
loop_
_entity.id
_entity.type
_entity.pdbx_description
1 polymer ?
#
loop_
_entity_poly.entity_id
_entity_poly.type
_entity_poly.pdbx_seq_one_letter_code
_entity_poly.pdbx_strand_id
1 'polypeptide(L)'
;MARRTLPILKQLLHSSRGSSSDHLIARLGLSCLESKRTVTYMPRPGDGAPRAVTLVPGDGIGPLVTGAVEQVMEAMHAPVYFERYEVHGDMTKVPQEVIDSIRKNKVCLKGGLATPVGGGVSSLNVQLRKELDLYASLVNCFNLPGLPTRHENVDIVVIRENTEGEYSGLEHEVVPGVVESLKVILLIYVPFSFNFSFVPLISLFRLFS
;
A
#
# COMPACT_ATOMS: atom_id res chain seq x y z
N MET A 1 -26.84 -36.08 -10.29
CA MET A 1 -26.41 -36.43 -8.92
C MET A 1 -25.00 -37.01 -8.98
N ALA A 2 -23.97 -36.20 -8.80
CA ALA A 2 -22.58 -36.65 -8.83
C ALA A 2 -22.02 -36.72 -7.39
N ARG A 3 -21.60 -37.91 -6.95
CA ARG A 3 -20.99 -38.14 -5.63
C ARG A 3 -19.62 -37.45 -5.59
N ARG A 4 -19.44 -36.49 -4.67
CA ARG A 4 -18.16 -35.87 -4.34
C ARG A 4 -17.34 -36.83 -3.46
N THR A 5 -16.18 -37.25 -3.94
CA THR A 5 -15.18 -37.96 -3.14
C THR A 5 -14.48 -36.99 -2.17
N LEU A 6 -14.20 -37.47 -0.95
CA LEU A 6 -13.54 -36.69 0.10
C LEU A 6 -12.01 -36.62 -0.13
N PRO A 7 -11.34 -35.53 0.29
CA PRO A 7 -9.92 -35.34 0.05
C PRO A 7 -9.06 -36.31 0.88
N ILE A 8 -8.09 -36.91 0.19
CA ILE A 8 -7.09 -37.92 0.61
C ILE A 8 -6.36 -37.54 1.92
N LEU A 9 -6.31 -36.26 2.27
CA LEU A 9 -5.60 -35.75 3.45
C LEU A 9 -6.19 -36.23 4.79
N LYS A 10 -7.49 -36.53 4.87
CA LYS A 10 -8.11 -37.06 6.11
C LYS A 10 -7.82 -38.53 6.37
N GLN A 11 -7.52 -39.31 5.32
CA GLN A 11 -7.18 -40.73 5.46
C GLN A 11 -5.77 -40.93 6.03
N LEU A 12 -4.85 -39.99 5.80
CA LEU A 12 -3.49 -40.07 6.33
C LEU A 12 -3.40 -39.71 7.82
N LEU A 13 -4.36 -38.94 8.35
CA LEU A 13 -4.36 -38.50 9.76
C LEU A 13 -5.06 -39.47 10.72
N HIS A 14 -5.76 -40.51 10.24
CA HIS A 14 -6.48 -41.46 11.10
C HIS A 14 -5.78 -42.82 11.27
N SER A 15 -4.65 -43.06 10.61
CA SER A 15 -3.99 -44.38 10.57
C SER A 15 -2.95 -44.63 11.65
N SER A 16 -2.77 -43.74 12.64
CA SER A 16 -1.79 -43.95 13.71
C SER A 16 -2.33 -43.58 15.10
N ARG A 17 -3.29 -44.36 15.59
CA ARG A 17 -3.45 -44.56 17.04
C ARG A 17 -2.96 -45.95 17.39
N GLY A 18 -1.72 -46.03 17.86
CA GLY A 18 -1.10 -47.27 18.29
C GLY A 18 0.24 -47.02 18.95
N SER A 19 0.21 -46.84 20.27
CA SER A 19 1.20 -47.21 21.28
C SER A 19 2.69 -46.89 21.06
N SER A 20 3.29 -46.31 22.12
CA SER A 20 4.68 -46.46 22.56
C SER A 20 5.78 -45.87 21.68
N SER A 21 6.33 -44.71 22.06
CA SER A 21 7.77 -44.38 21.94
C SER A 21 8.12 -42.95 22.42
N ASP A 22 8.23 -42.79 23.75
CA ASP A 22 8.84 -41.59 24.38
C ASP A 22 10.37 -41.48 24.14
N HIS A 23 10.95 -42.32 23.28
CA HIS A 23 12.39 -42.35 23.03
C HIS A 23 12.84 -41.81 21.66
N LEU A 24 11.95 -41.26 20.83
CA LEU A 24 12.30 -40.73 19.51
C LEU A 24 12.25 -39.20 19.37
N ILE A 25 11.92 -38.47 20.44
CA ILE A 25 11.90 -36.99 20.42
C ILE A 25 13.31 -36.37 20.57
N ALA A 26 14.32 -37.15 20.97
CA ALA A 26 15.69 -36.66 21.08
C ALA A 26 16.49 -36.61 19.76
N ARG A 27 15.95 -37.09 18.62
CA ARG A 27 16.69 -37.14 17.33
C ARG A 27 16.12 -36.29 16.20
N LEU A 28 14.97 -35.65 16.39
CA LEU A 28 14.40 -34.73 15.41
C LEU A 28 14.26 -33.38 16.08
N GLY A 29 15.32 -32.57 15.98
CA GLY A 29 15.39 -31.19 16.47
C GLY A 29 14.38 -30.27 15.79
N LEU A 30 13.10 -30.46 16.10
CA LEU A 30 12.00 -29.58 15.73
C LEU A 30 11.68 -28.72 16.94
N SER A 31 12.63 -27.85 17.27
CA SER A 31 12.34 -26.66 18.06
C SER A 31 11.29 -25.84 17.31
N CYS A 32 10.21 -25.49 18.02
CA CYS A 32 9.37 -24.32 17.84
C CYS A 32 9.23 -23.81 16.40
N LEU A 33 8.09 -24.07 15.74
CA LEU A 33 7.68 -23.36 14.53
C LEU A 33 7.40 -21.90 14.88
N GLU A 34 8.48 -21.15 15.00
CA GLU A 34 8.53 -19.71 15.13
C GLU A 34 7.94 -19.11 13.85
N SER A 35 7.00 -18.17 14.01
CA SER A 35 6.44 -17.40 12.92
C SER A 35 7.60 -16.71 12.18
N LYS A 36 8.01 -17.26 11.03
CA LYS A 36 8.99 -16.64 10.14
C LYS A 36 8.38 -15.36 9.58
N ARG A 37 8.50 -14.27 10.35
CA ARG A 37 8.46 -12.93 9.79
C ARG A 37 9.63 -12.89 8.81
N THR A 38 9.33 -12.87 7.51
CA THR A 38 10.33 -12.59 6.49
C THR A 38 10.76 -11.14 6.70
N VAL A 39 11.78 -10.95 7.54
CA VAL A 39 12.53 -9.71 7.60
C VAL A 39 13.22 -9.61 6.24
N THR A 40 12.59 -8.89 5.31
CA THR A 40 13.31 -8.39 4.14
C THR A 40 14.54 -7.66 4.67
N TYR A 41 15.71 -7.98 4.12
CA TYR A 41 16.99 -7.37 4.49
C TYR A 41 16.89 -5.87 4.24
N MET A 42 16.41 -5.14 5.24
CA MET A 42 16.68 -3.73 5.38
C MET A 42 18.10 -3.69 5.96
N PRO A 43 19.07 -3.00 5.33
CA PRO A 43 20.34 -2.76 5.99
C PRO A 43 20.05 -2.17 7.38
N ARG A 44 20.90 -2.50 8.36
CA ARG A 44 20.74 -1.95 9.72
C ARG A 44 20.58 -0.43 9.60
N PRO A 45 19.62 0.20 10.31
CA PRO A 45 19.53 1.65 10.34
C PRO A 45 20.92 2.24 10.62
N GLY A 46 21.49 2.93 9.63
CA GLY A 46 22.87 3.45 9.68
C GLY A 46 23.86 2.93 8.62
N ASP A 47 23.64 1.74 8.03
CA ASP A 47 24.57 1.15 7.03
C ASP A 47 24.22 1.53 5.57
N GLY A 48 23.08 2.17 5.35
CA GLY A 48 22.63 2.62 4.03
C GLY A 48 23.11 4.04 3.70
N ALA A 49 23.43 4.30 2.43
CA ALA A 49 23.65 5.67 1.98
C ALA A 49 22.40 6.53 2.24
N PRO A 50 22.54 7.78 2.72
CA PRO A 50 21.41 8.65 3.01
C PRO A 50 20.57 8.87 1.75
N ARG A 51 19.25 8.62 1.84
CA ARG A 51 18.32 8.79 0.73
C ARG A 51 17.46 10.03 0.91
N ALA A 52 17.28 10.76 -0.17
CA ALA A 52 16.33 11.86 -0.29
C ALA A 52 14.90 11.35 -0.28
N VAL A 53 14.05 11.93 0.55
CA VAL A 53 12.60 11.72 0.50
C VAL A 53 11.93 13.09 0.49
N THR A 54 11.10 13.33 -0.51
CA THR A 54 10.28 14.54 -0.56
C THR A 54 9.20 14.44 0.52
N LEU A 55 9.08 15.44 1.38
CA LEU A 55 8.08 15.50 2.44
C LEU A 55 7.09 16.63 2.17
N VAL A 56 5.81 16.27 2.07
CA VAL A 56 4.70 17.22 1.97
C VAL A 56 3.84 17.08 3.22
N PRO A 57 3.95 17.99 4.21
CA PRO A 57 3.21 17.91 5.47
C PRO A 57 1.68 17.92 5.27
N GLY A 58 1.21 18.65 4.27
CA GLY A 58 -0.20 18.82 3.96
C GLY A 58 -0.96 19.64 5.01
N ASP A 59 -2.27 19.44 5.06
CA ASP A 59 -3.21 20.24 5.84
C ASP A 59 -3.81 19.47 7.03
N GLY A 60 -4.50 20.20 7.91
CA GLY A 60 -5.22 19.64 9.05
C GLY A 60 -4.29 18.92 10.02
N ILE A 61 -4.48 17.61 10.18
CA ILE A 61 -3.67 16.75 11.06
C ILE A 61 -2.34 16.34 10.39
N GLY A 62 -2.18 16.60 9.09
CA GLY A 62 -1.00 16.20 8.30
C GLY A 62 0.35 16.60 8.91
N PRO A 63 0.57 17.88 9.29
CA PRO A 63 1.81 18.32 9.90
C PRO A 63 2.15 17.63 11.23
N LEU A 64 1.14 17.26 12.02
CA LEU A 64 1.35 16.55 13.29
C LEU A 64 1.82 15.12 13.07
N VAL A 65 1.20 14.41 12.12
CA VAL A 65 1.55 13.02 11.81
C VAL A 65 2.91 12.94 11.12
N THR A 66 3.15 13.82 10.15
CA THR A 66 4.44 13.88 9.45
C THR A 66 5.59 14.25 10.39
N GLY A 67 5.38 15.20 11.31
CA GLY A 67 6.35 15.52 12.35
C GLY A 67 6.64 14.35 13.29
N ALA A 68 5.63 13.56 13.66
CA ALA A 68 5.85 12.33 14.43
C ALA A 68 6.68 11.29 13.67
N VAL A 69 6.47 11.17 12.35
CA VAL A 69 7.29 10.29 11.49
C VAL A 69 8.74 10.76 11.46
N GLU A 70 8.99 12.06 11.32
CA GLU A 70 10.35 12.64 11.35
C GLU A 70 11.06 12.29 12.68
N GLN A 71 10.40 12.51 13.82
CA GLN A 71 10.94 12.19 15.15
C GLN A 71 11.29 10.70 15.30
N VAL A 72 10.42 9.80 14.82
CA VAL A 72 10.67 8.36 14.88
C VAL A 72 11.84 7.97 13.99
N MET A 73 11.94 8.54 12.78
CA MET A 73 13.05 8.26 11.86
C MET A 73 14.39 8.76 12.40
N GLU A 74 14.40 9.94 13.03
CA GLU A 74 15.58 10.49 13.71
C GLU A 74 16.02 9.63 14.89
N ALA A 75 15.08 9.22 15.75
CA ALA A 75 15.35 8.35 16.90
C ALA A 75 15.87 6.96 16.49
N MET A 76 15.47 6.48 15.31
CA MET A 76 15.97 5.23 14.73
C MET A 76 17.31 5.39 13.99
N HIS A 77 17.85 6.61 13.87
CA HIS A 77 19.00 6.93 13.04
C HIS A 77 18.85 6.38 11.60
N ALA A 78 17.64 6.50 11.04
CA ALA A 78 17.38 6.06 9.68
C ALA A 78 18.19 6.91 8.68
N PRO A 79 18.81 6.31 7.65
CA PRO A 79 19.58 7.04 6.64
C PRO A 79 18.65 7.72 5.62
N VAL A 80 17.80 8.64 6.10
CA VAL A 80 16.80 9.36 5.30
C VAL A 80 16.90 10.85 5.61
N TYR A 81 16.91 11.67 4.57
CA TYR A 81 16.76 13.11 4.70
C TYR A 81 15.46 13.57 4.05
N PHE A 82 14.72 14.44 4.74
CA PHE A 82 13.45 14.95 4.27
C PHE A 82 13.63 16.32 3.59
N GLU A 83 13.26 16.41 2.31
CA GLU A 83 13.12 17.68 1.59
C GLU A 83 11.69 18.19 1.79
N ARG A 84 11.51 19.15 2.70
CA ARG A 84 10.18 19.66 3.05
C ARG A 84 9.67 20.66 2.03
N TYR A 85 8.46 20.43 1.54
CA TYR A 85 7.72 21.36 0.68
C TYR A 85 6.33 21.63 1.26
N GLU A 86 5.98 22.91 1.35
CA GLU A 86 4.66 23.33 1.80
C GLU A 86 3.70 23.36 0.62
N VAL A 87 2.71 22.46 0.66
CA VAL A 87 1.62 22.38 -0.32
C VAL A 87 0.32 22.30 0.45
N HIS A 88 -0.60 23.17 0.08
CA HIS A 88 -1.91 23.30 0.73
C HIS A 88 -3.02 22.97 -0.26
N GLY A 89 -4.12 22.44 0.28
CA GLY A 89 -5.30 22.00 -0.47
C GLY A 89 -6.09 23.09 -1.18
N ASP A 90 -5.89 24.35 -0.77
CA ASP A 90 -6.48 25.55 -1.35
C ASP A 90 -5.74 26.05 -2.60
N MET A 91 -4.55 25.52 -2.86
CA MET A 91 -3.78 25.86 -4.06
C MET A 91 -4.47 25.34 -5.32
N THR A 92 -4.45 26.13 -6.39
CA THR A 92 -5.05 25.73 -7.68
C THR A 92 -4.26 24.62 -8.38
N LYS A 93 -2.94 24.59 -8.16
CA LYS A 93 -2.01 23.66 -8.82
C LYS A 93 -0.88 23.28 -7.86
N VAL A 94 -0.42 22.04 -7.95
CA VAL A 94 0.83 21.63 -7.29
C VAL A 94 2.02 22.41 -7.89
N PRO A 95 2.91 22.99 -7.07
CA PRO A 95 4.12 23.65 -7.56
C PRO A 95 5.03 22.68 -8.32
N GLN A 96 5.59 23.15 -9.44
CA GLN A 96 6.43 22.32 -10.31
C GLN A 96 7.68 21.80 -9.59
N GLU A 97 8.24 22.60 -8.68
CA GLU A 97 9.40 22.24 -7.85
C GLU A 97 9.15 20.97 -7.02
N VAL A 98 7.93 20.78 -6.54
CA VAL A 98 7.54 19.59 -5.76
C VAL A 98 7.52 18.37 -6.66
N ILE A 99 6.92 18.49 -7.85
CA ILE A 99 6.85 17.40 -8.84
C ILE A 99 8.27 17.00 -9.26
N ASP A 100 9.14 17.98 -9.48
CA ASP A 100 10.52 17.75 -9.90
C ASP A 100 11.35 17.11 -8.77
N SER A 101 11.15 17.52 -7.51
CA SER A 101 11.73 16.85 -6.35
C SER A 101 11.27 15.41 -6.24
N ILE A 102 9.96 15.13 -6.40
CA ILE A 102 9.43 13.76 -6.37
C ILE A 102 10.02 12.93 -7.52
N ARG A 103 10.16 13.51 -8.72
CA ARG A 103 10.77 12.83 -9.87
C ARG A 103 12.26 12.57 -9.68
N LYS A 104 12.97 13.44 -8.96
CA LYS A 104 14.39 13.27 -8.60
C LYS A 104 14.55 12.18 -7.54
N ASN A 105 13.78 12.27 -6.46
CA ASN A 105 13.93 11.43 -5.27
C ASN A 105 13.23 10.07 -5.40
N LYS A 106 12.24 9.96 -6.31
CA LYS A 106 11.37 8.79 -6.56
C LYS A 106 10.47 8.38 -5.39
N VAL A 107 10.63 8.99 -4.23
CA VAL A 107 9.88 8.69 -3.01
C VAL A 107 9.36 9.99 -2.42
N CYS A 108 8.08 9.97 -2.05
CA CYS A 108 7.40 11.10 -1.43
C CYS A 108 6.57 10.61 -0.24
N LEU A 109 6.72 11.26 0.91
CA LEU A 109 5.84 11.12 2.05
C LEU A 109 4.92 12.33 2.08
N LYS A 110 3.60 12.10 2.03
CA LYS A 110 2.61 13.16 2.06
C LYS A 110 1.58 13.00 3.17
N GLY A 111 1.22 14.11 3.82
CA GLY A 111 0.05 14.20 4.67
C GLY A 111 -1.26 14.36 3.87
N GLY A 112 -2.37 14.48 4.59
CA GLY A 112 -3.67 14.73 3.98
C GLY A 112 -3.72 16.13 3.34
N LEU A 113 -4.16 16.22 2.09
CA LEU A 113 -4.44 17.51 1.44
C LEU A 113 -5.94 17.73 1.44
N ALA A 114 -6.38 18.88 1.97
CA ALA A 114 -7.79 19.24 1.94
C ALA A 114 -8.27 19.32 0.49
N THR A 115 -9.49 18.84 0.22
CA THR A 115 -10.09 18.96 -1.11
C THR A 115 -11.43 19.67 -0.95
N PRO A 116 -11.64 20.84 -1.58
CA PRO A 116 -12.93 21.52 -1.50
C PRO A 116 -14.01 20.63 -2.14
N VAL A 117 -15.13 20.44 -1.44
CA VAL A 117 -16.25 19.62 -1.91
C VAL A 117 -17.20 20.52 -2.71
N GLY A 118 -17.53 20.14 -3.95
CA GLY A 118 -18.60 20.80 -4.73
C GLY A 118 -18.17 21.81 -5.80
N GLY A 119 -16.89 21.89 -6.17
CA GLY A 119 -16.42 22.69 -7.30
C GLY A 119 -15.80 21.82 -8.38
N GLY A 120 -16.09 22.08 -9.66
CA GLY A 120 -15.57 21.36 -10.84
C GLY A 120 -14.05 21.49 -11.08
N VAL A 121 -13.27 21.77 -10.04
CA VAL A 121 -11.80 21.78 -10.05
C VAL A 121 -11.28 20.39 -9.70
N SER A 122 -10.35 19.88 -10.49
CA SER A 122 -9.68 18.62 -10.19
C SER A 122 -8.92 18.73 -8.87
N SER A 123 -9.17 17.82 -7.93
CA SER A 123 -8.43 17.74 -6.66
C SER A 123 -6.93 17.69 -6.90
N LEU A 124 -6.15 18.41 -6.07
CA LEU A 124 -4.68 18.33 -6.07
C LEU A 124 -4.17 16.88 -5.90
N ASN A 125 -4.91 16.04 -5.16
CA ASN A 125 -4.59 14.63 -5.01
C ASN A 125 -4.68 13.87 -6.33
N VAL A 126 -5.70 14.16 -7.14
CA VAL A 126 -5.90 13.57 -8.47
C VAL A 126 -4.84 14.10 -9.43
N GLN A 127 -4.54 15.40 -9.36
CA GLN A 127 -3.49 16.00 -10.16
C GLN A 127 -2.13 15.33 -9.93
N LEU A 128 -1.71 15.16 -8.67
CA LEU A 128 -0.44 14.47 -8.32
C LEU A 128 -0.38 13.07 -8.92
N ARG A 129 -1.48 12.32 -8.84
CA ARG A 129 -1.55 10.94 -9.37
C ARG A 129 -1.37 10.92 -10.89
N LYS A 130 -2.00 11.86 -11.59
CA LYS A 130 -1.91 11.99 -13.05
C LYS A 130 -0.52 12.46 -13.50
N GLU A 131 0.04 13.49 -12.86
CA GLU A 131 1.34 14.07 -13.26
C GLU A 131 2.55 13.17 -12.95
N LEU A 132 2.41 12.28 -11.97
CA LEU A 132 3.41 11.30 -11.56
C LEU A 132 3.13 9.87 -12.08
N ASP A 133 2.05 9.68 -12.83
CA ASP A 133 1.62 8.38 -13.38
C ASP A 133 1.51 7.28 -12.29
N LEU A 134 0.91 7.62 -11.15
CA LEU A 134 0.74 6.71 -10.01
C LEU A 134 -0.49 5.81 -10.23
N TYR A 135 -0.29 4.76 -11.01
CA TYR A 135 -1.34 3.84 -11.47
C TYR A 135 -1.94 2.94 -10.39
N ALA A 136 -1.18 2.55 -9.36
CA ALA A 136 -1.62 1.63 -8.32
C ALA A 136 -1.64 2.26 -6.93
N SER A 137 -2.75 2.05 -6.21
CA SER A 137 -2.91 2.35 -4.80
C SER A 137 -3.06 1.05 -4.01
N LEU A 138 -2.25 0.91 -2.96
CA LEU A 138 -2.28 -0.24 -2.07
C LEU A 138 -2.77 0.19 -0.70
N VAL A 139 -3.73 -0.56 -0.16
CA VAL A 139 -4.21 -0.38 1.21
C VAL A 139 -4.16 -1.73 1.92
N ASN A 140 -3.34 -1.80 2.97
CA ASN A 140 -3.26 -2.96 3.86
C ASN A 140 -4.25 -2.78 5.00
N CYS A 141 -5.21 -3.70 5.10
CA CYS A 141 -6.21 -3.75 6.14
C CYS A 141 -5.96 -4.99 6.99
N PHE A 142 -5.41 -4.82 8.19
CA PHE A 142 -5.16 -5.91 9.11
C PHE A 142 -5.57 -5.55 10.54
N ASN A 143 -5.90 -6.55 11.35
CA ASN A 143 -6.20 -6.32 12.76
C ASN A 143 -4.92 -6.01 13.54
N LEU A 144 -4.95 -4.91 14.30
CA LEU A 144 -3.88 -4.56 15.23
C LEU A 144 -4.03 -5.36 16.54
N PRO A 145 -2.93 -5.96 17.06
CA PRO A 145 -2.99 -6.67 18.34
C PRO A 145 -3.32 -5.68 19.46
N GLY A 146 -4.31 -6.03 20.30
CA GLY A 146 -4.75 -5.19 21.41
C GLY A 146 -5.85 -4.18 21.07
N LEU A 147 -6.29 -4.08 19.81
CA LEU A 147 -7.42 -3.25 19.42
C LEU A 147 -8.65 -4.15 19.15
N PRO A 148 -9.66 -4.20 20.05
CA PRO A 148 -10.85 -5.00 19.83
C PRO A 148 -11.68 -4.43 18.68
N THR A 149 -11.98 -5.27 17.70
CA THR A 149 -12.81 -4.94 16.53
C THR A 149 -13.90 -5.99 16.36
N ARG A 150 -14.95 -5.66 15.59
CA ARG A 150 -16.06 -6.60 15.33
C ARG A 150 -15.62 -7.90 14.64
N HIS A 151 -14.62 -7.82 13.77
CA HIS A 151 -14.08 -8.95 13.02
C HIS A 151 -12.64 -9.22 13.46
N GLU A 152 -12.31 -10.50 13.61
CA GLU A 152 -10.98 -10.98 13.99
C GLU A 152 -10.29 -11.67 12.78
N ASN A 153 -8.95 -11.75 12.81
CA ASN A 153 -8.13 -12.40 11.78
C ASN A 153 -8.33 -11.86 10.35
N VAL A 154 -8.55 -10.55 10.24
CA VAL A 154 -8.54 -9.82 8.97
C VAL A 154 -7.09 -9.52 8.60
N ASP A 155 -6.70 -9.98 7.41
CA ASP A 155 -5.46 -9.62 6.72
C ASP A 155 -5.76 -9.54 5.22
N ILE A 156 -6.05 -8.33 4.74
CA ILE A 156 -6.51 -8.07 3.38
C ILE A 156 -5.67 -6.95 2.78
N VAL A 157 -5.23 -7.16 1.54
CA VAL A 157 -4.60 -6.11 0.73
C VAL A 157 -5.55 -5.71 -0.38
N VAL A 158 -5.93 -4.43 -0.42
CA VAL A 158 -6.74 -3.86 -1.49
C VAL A 158 -5.80 -3.17 -2.48
N ILE A 159 -5.85 -3.64 -3.73
CA ILE A 159 -5.13 -3.04 -4.85
C ILE A 159 -6.15 -2.31 -5.71
N ARG A 160 -5.96 -1.01 -5.89
CA ARG A 160 -6.86 -0.16 -6.66
C ARG A 160 -6.11 0.58 -7.76
N GLU A 161 -6.64 0.49 -8.97
CA GLU A 161 -6.20 1.30 -10.11
C GLU A 161 -6.62 2.77 -9.91
N ASN A 162 -5.74 3.70 -10.24
CA ASN A 162 -5.81 5.08 -9.74
C ASN A 162 -5.59 6.16 -10.82
N THR A 163 -5.44 5.75 -12.08
CA THR A 163 -5.20 6.59 -13.26
C THR A 163 -6.46 6.81 -14.09
N GLU A 164 -7.33 5.80 -14.23
CA GLU A 164 -8.47 5.81 -15.16
C GLU A 164 -9.84 5.59 -14.45
N GLY A 165 -10.88 5.32 -15.26
CA GLY A 165 -12.22 5.00 -14.78
C GLY A 165 -12.98 6.23 -14.28
N GLU A 166 -13.28 6.26 -12.99
CA GLU A 166 -14.07 7.33 -12.35
C GLU A 166 -13.28 8.66 -12.28
N TYR A 167 -11.96 8.60 -12.37
CA TYR A 167 -11.10 9.79 -12.31
C TYR A 167 -10.90 10.48 -13.68
N SER A 168 -11.58 10.02 -14.74
CA SER A 168 -11.59 10.70 -16.03
C SER A 168 -12.22 12.10 -15.91
N GLY A 169 -13.20 12.27 -15.02
CA GLY A 169 -13.89 13.55 -14.79
C GLY A 169 -14.65 14.04 -16.03
N LEU A 170 -14.97 13.14 -16.97
CA LEU A 170 -15.68 13.44 -18.19
C LEU A 170 -17.18 13.39 -17.93
N GLU A 171 -17.74 14.51 -17.49
CA GLU A 171 -19.16 14.67 -17.22
C GLU A 171 -19.71 15.78 -18.10
N HIS A 172 -20.89 15.55 -18.68
CA HIS A 172 -21.59 16.59 -19.44
C HIS A 172 -23.10 16.47 -19.25
N GLU A 173 -23.78 17.61 -19.31
CA GLU A 173 -25.23 17.69 -19.27
C GLU A 173 -25.75 17.74 -20.70
N VAL A 174 -26.44 16.68 -21.14
CA VAL A 174 -26.96 16.58 -22.52
C VAL A 174 -28.19 17.45 -22.70
N VAL A 175 -29.06 17.44 -21.68
CA VAL A 175 -30.25 18.29 -21.55
C VAL A 175 -30.42 18.70 -20.09
N PRO A 176 -31.05 19.84 -19.78
CA PRO A 176 -31.28 20.27 -18.40
C PRO A 176 -31.87 19.16 -17.53
N GLY A 177 -31.15 18.75 -16.49
CA GLY A 177 -31.54 17.68 -15.57
C GLY A 177 -31.11 16.26 -15.96
N VAL A 178 -30.39 16.07 -17.07
CA VAL A 178 -29.82 14.77 -17.49
C VAL A 178 -28.30 14.90 -17.62
N VAL A 179 -27.59 14.33 -16.65
CA VAL A 179 -26.12 14.32 -16.60
C VAL A 179 -25.61 12.94 -17.01
N GLU A 180 -24.66 12.94 -17.94
CA GLU A 180 -23.94 11.74 -18.38
C GLU A 180 -22.49 11.78 -17.90
N SER A 181 -22.04 10.67 -17.31
CA SER A 181 -20.66 10.45 -16.90
C SER A 181 -20.00 9.39 -17.79
N LEU A 182 -18.91 9.76 -18.46
CA LEU A 182 -18.17 8.89 -19.36
C LEU A 182 -17.00 8.22 -18.63
N LYS A 183 -17.12 6.90 -18.44
CA LYS A 183 -16.06 6.07 -17.89
C LYS A 183 -15.24 5.47 -19.03
N VAL A 184 -13.97 5.85 -19.11
CA VAL A 184 -13.00 5.29 -20.06
C VAL A 184 -12.11 4.30 -19.33
N ILE A 185 -11.90 3.13 -19.94
CA ILE A 185 -11.01 2.08 -19.45
C ILE A 185 -10.18 1.60 -20.64
N LEU A 186 -8.86 1.80 -20.58
CA LEU A 186 -7.92 1.32 -21.59
C LEU A 186 -7.32 -0.02 -21.18
N LEU A 187 -7.30 -0.96 -22.12
CA LEU A 187 -6.79 -2.32 -21.91
C LEU A 187 -5.28 -2.38 -21.61
N ILE A 188 -4.53 -1.29 -21.75
CA ILE A 188 -3.09 -1.24 -21.42
C ILE A 188 -2.83 -1.20 -19.90
N TYR A 189 -3.70 -0.57 -19.11
CA TYR A 189 -3.51 -0.43 -17.66
C TYR A 189 -4.09 -1.59 -16.84
N VAL A 190 -5.06 -2.32 -17.41
CA VAL A 190 -5.68 -3.50 -16.79
C VAL A 190 -4.67 -4.63 -16.53
N PRO A 191 -3.90 -5.13 -17.52
CA PRO A 191 -2.95 -6.22 -17.30
C PRO A 191 -1.78 -5.80 -16.41
N PHE A 192 -1.43 -4.51 -16.33
CA PHE A 192 -0.42 -4.00 -15.40
C PHE A 192 -0.89 -4.05 -13.95
N SER A 193 -2.14 -3.64 -13.68
CA SER A 193 -2.75 -3.76 -12.35
C SER A 193 -2.92 -5.22 -11.93
N PHE A 194 -3.30 -6.09 -12.87
CA PHE A 194 -3.37 -7.55 -12.62
C PHE A 194 -2.00 -8.16 -12.37
N ASN A 195 -0.97 -7.86 -13.18
CA ASN A 195 0.38 -8.36 -12.96
C ASN A 195 0.93 -7.90 -11.60
N PHE A 196 0.69 -6.66 -11.21
CA PHE A 196 1.06 -6.15 -9.89
C PHE A 196 0.41 -6.95 -8.75
N SER A 197 -0.86 -7.36 -8.91
CA SER A 197 -1.55 -8.20 -7.93
C SER A 197 -0.99 -9.62 -7.81
N PHE A 198 -0.34 -10.14 -8.85
CA PHE A 198 0.23 -11.49 -8.88
C PHE A 198 1.74 -11.53 -8.61
N VAL A 199 2.43 -10.40 -8.73
CA VAL A 199 3.81 -10.27 -8.26
C VAL A 199 3.79 -10.32 -6.73
N PRO A 200 4.48 -11.28 -6.08
CA PRO A 200 4.56 -11.29 -4.62
C PRO A 200 5.14 -9.95 -4.16
N LEU A 201 4.52 -9.32 -3.14
CA LEU A 201 4.85 -7.99 -2.62
C LEU A 201 6.36 -7.77 -2.38
N ILE A 202 7.09 -8.85 -2.11
CA ILE A 202 8.54 -8.92 -1.92
C ILE A 202 9.34 -8.62 -3.20
N SER A 203 8.87 -9.04 -4.37
CA SER A 203 9.55 -8.81 -5.66
C SER A 203 9.40 -7.37 -6.14
N LEU A 204 8.33 -6.67 -5.73
CA LEU A 204 8.09 -5.29 -6.12
C LEU A 204 9.11 -4.33 -5.49
N PHE A 205 9.48 -4.55 -4.22
CA PHE A 205 10.55 -3.79 -3.57
C PHE A 205 11.92 -3.98 -4.23
N ARG A 206 12.16 -5.12 -4.89
CA ARG A 206 13.40 -5.40 -5.64
C ARG A 206 13.46 -4.68 -6.98
N LEU A 207 12.33 -4.30 -7.56
CA LEU A 207 12.23 -3.59 -8.84
C LEU A 207 12.46 -2.07 -8.72
N PHE A 208 12.45 -1.54 -7.50
CA PHE A 208 12.73 -0.13 -7.19
C PHE A 208 14.09 0.07 -6.49
N SER A 209 14.97 -0.94 -6.53
CA SER A 209 16.35 -0.85 -6.05
C SER A 209 17.36 -0.72 -7.19
#